data_AF-A0A179FAY2-F1
#
_entry.id   AF-A0A179FAY2-F1
#
_cell.length_a   1.000
_cell.length_b   1.000
_cell.length_c   1.000
_cell.angle_alpha   90.00
_cell.angle_beta   90.00
_cell.angle_gamma   90.00
#
_symmetry.space_group_name_H-M   'P 1'
#
loop_
_entity.id
_entity.type
_entity.pdbx_description
1 polymer ?
#
loop_
_entity_poly.entity_id
_entity_poly.type
_entity_poly.pdbx_seq_one_letter_code
_entity_poly.pdbx_strand_id
1 'polypeptide(L)'
;MVENGDRRGGNILGLGGKIQNGPTLMWPLSLTVDTEENQRVILPIARQLVGAINRKLRQQEGFVEWYCLNYSWGDINPFQYFGSNNLGLMERVCAKYDPDGMFQILRQTGFSLGHG
;
A
#
# COMPACT_ATOMS: atom_id res chain seq x y z
N MET A 1 9.64 2.04 -15.49
CA MET A 1 8.75 0.99 -14.93
C MET A 1 7.30 1.27 -15.29
N VAL A 2 6.75 2.43 -14.91
CA VAL A 2 5.36 2.83 -15.19
C VAL A 2 5.04 2.84 -16.69
N GLU A 3 5.81 3.56 -17.51
CA GLU A 3 5.59 3.64 -18.96
C GLU A 3 5.53 2.27 -19.65
N ASN A 4 6.40 1.34 -19.24
CA ASN A 4 6.40 -0.01 -19.80
C ASN A 4 5.20 -0.85 -19.33
N GLY A 5 4.70 -0.61 -18.11
CA GLY A 5 3.46 -1.21 -17.62
C GLY A 5 2.26 -0.71 -18.42
N ASP A 6 2.14 0.61 -18.56
CA ASP A 6 1.07 1.26 -19.32
C ASP A 6 1.01 0.75 -20.77
N ARG A 7 2.17 0.55 -21.41
CA ARG A 7 2.26 0.02 -22.78
C ARG A 7 1.90 -1.47 -22.92
N ARG A 8 1.95 -2.27 -21.84
CA ARG A 8 1.86 -3.74 -21.91
C ARG A 8 0.67 -4.35 -21.16
N GLY A 9 -0.32 -3.55 -20.80
CA GLY A 9 -1.52 -4.03 -20.09
C GLY A 9 -1.94 -3.18 -18.90
N GLY A 10 -1.32 -2.02 -18.71
CA GLY A 10 -1.65 -1.07 -17.66
C GLY A 10 -0.79 -1.21 -16.41
N ASN A 11 -1.03 -0.31 -15.45
CA ASN A 11 -0.33 -0.23 -14.19
C ASN A 11 -1.31 -0.41 -13.03
N ILE A 12 -1.45 -1.67 -12.58
CA ILE A 12 -2.40 -2.07 -11.53
C ILE A 12 -2.12 -1.39 -10.18
N LEU A 13 -0.90 -0.88 -9.97
CA LEU A 13 -0.49 -0.18 -8.75
C LEU A 13 -0.92 1.29 -8.73
N GLY A 14 -1.46 1.83 -9.83
CA GLY A 14 -1.93 3.22 -9.88
C GLY A 14 -0.83 4.28 -9.83
N LEU A 15 0.43 3.92 -10.06
CA LEU A 15 1.56 4.86 -9.96
C LEU A 15 1.58 5.92 -11.07
N GLY A 16 0.93 5.67 -12.21
CA GLY A 16 0.95 6.56 -13.38
C GLY A 16 0.58 8.00 -13.06
N GLY A 17 -0.53 8.22 -12.36
CA GLY A 17 -0.96 9.56 -11.93
C GLY A 17 -0.13 10.14 -10.77
N LYS A 18 0.56 9.29 -10.00
CA LYS A 18 1.24 9.66 -8.75
C LYS A 18 2.64 10.22 -8.96
N ILE A 19 3.24 9.99 -10.13
CA ILE A 19 4.62 10.40 -10.47
C ILE A 19 4.70 11.42 -11.60
N GLN A 20 3.56 11.99 -12.03
CA GLN A 20 3.54 12.92 -13.17
C GLN A 20 4.28 14.22 -12.88
N ASN A 21 4.41 14.58 -11.61
CA ASN A 21 5.03 15.84 -11.16
C ASN A 21 6.54 15.70 -10.92
N GLY A 22 7.16 14.61 -11.39
CA GLY A 22 8.60 14.39 -11.30
C GLY A 22 8.99 13.21 -10.40
N PRO A 23 10.29 13.10 -10.06
CA PRO A 23 10.78 12.00 -9.23
C PRO A 23 10.12 11.98 -7.85
N THR A 24 9.47 10.86 -7.52
CA THR A 24 8.85 10.61 -6.21
C THR A 24 9.71 9.64 -5.41
N LEU A 25 9.92 9.92 -4.12
CA LEU A 25 10.59 9.03 -3.19
C LEU A 25 9.57 8.24 -2.36
N MET A 26 9.71 6.92 -2.35
CA MET A 26 9.07 6.05 -1.37
C MET A 26 10.06 5.79 -0.23
N TRP A 27 9.60 5.93 1.02
CA TRP A 27 10.45 5.79 2.20
C TRP A 27 9.83 4.83 3.22
N PRO A 28 10.49 3.71 3.56
CA PRO A 28 10.04 2.81 4.62
C PRO A 28 10.72 3.16 5.96
N LEU A 29 10.02 2.92 7.08
CA LEU A 29 10.61 2.86 8.42
C LEU A 29 10.58 1.40 8.89
N SER A 30 11.75 0.87 9.25
CA SER A 30 11.88 -0.47 9.81
C SER A 30 12.60 -0.38 11.15
N LEU A 31 12.09 -1.12 12.14
CA LEU A 31 12.64 -1.19 13.48
C LEU A 31 12.75 -2.67 13.86
N THR A 32 13.85 -3.04 14.51
CA THR A 32 14.07 -4.39 15.02
C THR A 32 14.25 -4.31 16.53
N VAL A 33 13.53 -5.16 17.24
CA VAL A 33 13.59 -5.30 18.70
C VAL A 33 13.67 -6.78 19.03
N ASP A 34 14.27 -7.09 20.17
CA ASP A 34 14.54 -8.45 20.65
C ASP A 34 13.36 -9.08 21.42
N THR A 35 12.37 -8.29 21.83
CA THR A 35 11.20 -8.75 22.59
C THR A 35 9.90 -8.08 22.13
N GLU A 36 8.77 -8.76 22.36
CA GLU A 36 7.44 -8.21 22.10
C GLU A 36 7.15 -6.96 22.95
N GLU A 37 7.64 -6.95 24.20
CA GLU A 37 7.46 -5.79 25.09
C GLU A 37 8.18 -4.55 24.53
N ASN A 38 9.40 -4.72 24.02
CA ASN A 38 10.11 -3.64 23.34
C ASN A 38 9.37 -3.18 22.07
N GLN A 39 8.68 -4.08 21.36
CA GLN A 39 7.82 -3.70 20.22
C GLN A 39 6.65 -2.83 20.67
N ARG A 40 5.98 -3.20 21.77
CA ARG A 40 4.85 -2.42 22.33
C ARG A 40 5.28 -1.02 22.75
N VAL A 41 6.50 -0.88 23.28
CA VAL A 41 7.08 0.42 23.65
C VAL A 41 7.42 1.27 22.43
N ILE A 42 8.09 0.70 21.41
CA ILE A 42 8.61 1.49 20.28
C ILE A 42 7.55 1.78 19.20
N LEU A 43 6.56 0.91 19.01
CA LEU A 43 5.57 1.03 17.93
C LEU A 43 4.79 2.36 17.96
N PRO A 44 4.28 2.85 19.11
CA PRO A 44 3.63 4.15 19.17
C PRO A 44 4.54 5.31 18.75
N ILE A 45 5.81 5.27 19.16
CA ILE A 45 6.83 6.29 18.82
C ILE A 45 7.09 6.27 17.31
N ALA A 46 7.27 5.09 16.73
CA ALA A 46 7.46 4.90 15.30
C ALA A 46 6.29 5.48 14.48
N ARG A 47 5.05 5.18 14.90
CA ARG A 47 3.83 5.72 14.27
C ARG A 47 3.75 7.24 14.37
N GLN A 48 4.16 7.83 15.49
CA GLN A 48 4.21 9.27 15.65
C GLN A 48 5.23 9.92 14.70
N LEU A 49 6.42 9.32 14.54
CA LEU A 49 7.45 9.77 13.60
C LEU A 49 6.93 9.74 12.16
N VAL A 50 6.35 8.62 11.73
CA VAL A 50 5.76 8.49 10.39
C VAL A 50 4.63 9.50 10.17
N GLY A 51 3.75 9.63 11.15
CA GLY A 51 2.67 10.62 11.13
C GLY A 51 3.20 12.06 11.01
N ALA A 52 4.27 12.41 11.72
CA ALA A 52 4.85 13.75 11.69
C ALA A 52 5.44 14.09 10.32
N ILE A 53 6.22 13.20 9.72
CA ILE A 53 6.80 13.37 8.38
C ILE A 53 5.67 13.51 7.34
N ASN A 54 4.70 12.60 7.35
CA ASN A 54 3.59 12.62 6.38
C ASN A 54 2.69 13.85 6.56
N ARG A 55 2.45 14.33 7.78
CA ARG A 55 1.73 15.59 8.01
C ARG A 55 2.48 16.79 7.44
N LYS A 56 3.80 16.87 7.67
CA LYS A 56 4.63 17.95 7.15
C LYS A 56 4.60 17.99 5.61
N LEU A 57 4.71 16.83 4.97
CA LEU A 57 4.64 16.74 3.51
C LEU A 57 3.26 17.13 2.96
N ARG A 58 2.17 16.76 3.64
CA ARG A 58 0.81 17.18 3.24
C ARG A 58 0.64 18.69 3.30
N GLN A 59 1.18 19.34 4.35
CA GLN A 59 1.15 20.80 4.48
C GLN A 59 1.94 21.53 3.40
N GLN A 60 2.92 20.87 2.79
CA GLN A 60 3.75 21.41 1.71
C GLN A 60 3.28 20.96 0.33
N GLU A 61 2.12 20.30 0.23
CA GLU A 61 1.57 19.73 -1.02
C GLU A 61 2.52 18.71 -1.70
N GLY A 62 3.54 18.22 -0.98
CA GLY A 62 4.54 17.27 -1.47
C GLY A 62 4.23 15.81 -1.13
N PHE A 63 3.13 15.55 -0.42
CA PHE A 63 2.75 14.19 -0.05
C PHE A 63 2.09 13.46 -1.21
N VAL A 64 2.74 12.41 -1.70
CA VAL A 64 2.15 11.49 -2.67
C VAL A 64 1.37 10.42 -1.92
N GLU A 65 0.05 10.50 -2.00
CA GLU A 65 -0.86 9.57 -1.33
C GLU A 65 -0.92 8.22 -2.08
N TRP A 66 0.12 7.42 -1.86
CA TRP A 66 0.30 6.06 -2.37
C TRP A 66 1.15 5.27 -1.38
N TYR A 67 0.78 4.01 -1.13
CA TYR A 67 1.48 3.16 -0.16
C TYR A 67 1.90 1.85 -0.83
N CYS A 68 3.14 1.45 -0.57
CA CYS A 68 3.65 0.20 -1.11
C CYS A 68 3.07 -0.97 -0.32
N LEU A 69 2.28 -1.80 -0.98
CA LEU A 69 1.62 -2.96 -0.39
C LEU A 69 2.59 -3.86 0.42
N ASN A 70 3.79 -4.10 -0.11
CA ASN A 70 4.79 -4.98 0.52
C ASN A 70 5.40 -4.42 1.82
N TYR A 71 5.28 -3.11 2.07
CA TYR A 71 5.90 -2.43 3.21
C TYR A 71 4.88 -1.64 4.05
N SER A 72 3.59 -1.84 3.79
CA SER A 72 2.54 -1.19 4.57
C SER A 72 2.31 -1.96 5.86
N TRP A 73 2.14 -1.23 6.95
CA TRP A 73 1.73 -1.81 8.23
C TRP A 73 0.21 -2.00 8.25
N GLY A 74 -0.30 -2.87 9.13
CA GLY A 74 -1.71 -3.27 9.18
C GLY A 74 -2.69 -2.14 9.55
N ASP A 75 -2.22 -0.92 9.76
CA ASP A 75 -3.06 0.26 10.01
C ASP A 75 -3.49 1.01 8.74
N ILE A 76 -3.02 0.58 7.57
CA ILE A 76 -3.34 1.18 6.28
C ILE A 76 -3.78 0.08 5.32
N ASN A 77 -4.91 0.27 4.64
CA ASN A 77 -5.30 -0.51 3.47
C ASN A 77 -4.66 0.11 2.22
N PRO A 78 -3.62 -0.49 1.59
CA PRO A 78 -2.91 0.15 0.47
C PRO A 78 -3.71 0.13 -0.83
N PHE A 79 -4.61 -0.85 -1.00
CA PHE A 79 -5.36 -1.05 -2.25
C PHE A 79 -6.25 0.14 -2.61
N GLN A 80 -6.78 0.85 -1.62
CA GLN A 80 -7.60 2.05 -1.85
C GLN A 80 -6.84 3.16 -2.60
N TYR A 81 -5.51 3.15 -2.56
CA TYR A 81 -4.66 4.16 -3.19
C TYR A 81 -4.21 3.79 -4.61
N PHE A 82 -4.59 2.61 -5.12
CA PHE A 82 -4.28 2.17 -6.49
C PHE A 82 -5.27 2.69 -7.52
N GLY A 83 -6.36 3.32 -7.08
CA GLY A 83 -7.42 3.89 -7.91
C GLY A 83 -8.60 2.94 -8.10
N SER A 84 -9.81 3.50 -8.15
CA SER A 84 -11.08 2.75 -8.22
C SER A 84 -11.16 1.81 -9.42
N ASN A 85 -10.69 2.22 -10.60
CA ASN A 85 -10.68 1.37 -11.79
C ASN A 85 -9.81 0.13 -11.61
N ASN A 86 -8.64 0.30 -10.97
CA ASN A 86 -7.71 -0.79 -10.70
C ASN A 86 -8.28 -1.71 -9.63
N LEU A 87 -8.88 -1.16 -8.56
CA LEU A 87 -9.54 -1.96 -7.53
C LEU A 87 -10.68 -2.80 -8.12
N GLY A 88 -11.56 -2.19 -8.93
CA GLY A 88 -12.64 -2.91 -9.60
C GLY A 88 -12.13 -3.97 -10.59
N LEU A 89 -10.98 -3.75 -11.23
CA LEU A 89 -10.35 -4.80 -12.04
C LEU A 89 -9.85 -5.96 -11.18
N MET A 90 -9.19 -5.69 -10.05
CA MET A 90 -8.75 -6.72 -9.10
C MET A 90 -9.94 -7.53 -8.57
N GLU A 91 -11.03 -6.87 -8.19
CA GLU A 91 -12.26 -7.53 -7.75
C GLU A 91 -12.85 -8.45 -8.83
N ARG A 92 -12.95 -7.97 -10.08
CA ARG A 92 -13.45 -8.79 -11.21
C ARG A 92 -12.55 -9.99 -11.51
N VAL A 93 -11.23 -9.80 -11.46
CA VAL A 93 -10.26 -10.88 -11.65
C VAL A 93 -10.39 -11.89 -10.52
N CYS A 94 -10.50 -11.41 -9.28
CA CYS A 94 -10.72 -12.26 -8.12
C CYS A 94 -12.00 -13.10 -8.27
N ALA A 95 -13.13 -12.48 -8.59
CA ALA A 95 -14.39 -13.20 -8.77
C ALA A 95 -14.33 -14.25 -9.89
N LYS A 96 -13.53 -14.01 -10.94
CA LYS A 96 -13.37 -14.93 -12.07
C LYS A 96 -12.45 -16.12 -11.76
N TYR A 97 -11.37 -15.89 -11.04
CA TYR A 97 -10.28 -16.87 -10.89
C TYR A 97 -10.13 -17.45 -9.48
N ASP A 98 -10.73 -16.81 -8.46
CA ASP A 98 -10.80 -17.28 -7.08
C ASP A 98 -12.25 -17.22 -6.56
N PRO A 99 -13.23 -17.83 -7.26
CA PRO A 99 -14.66 -17.72 -6.91
C PRO A 99 -14.98 -18.30 -5.52
N ASP A 100 -14.21 -19.29 -5.08
CA ASP A 100 -14.38 -19.94 -3.77
C ASP A 100 -13.55 -19.26 -2.65
N GLY A 101 -12.81 -18.19 -2.98
CA GLY A 101 -12.01 -17.44 -2.02
C GLY A 101 -10.85 -18.24 -1.41
N MET A 102 -10.26 -19.17 -2.15
CA MET A 102 -9.09 -19.94 -1.70
C MET A 102 -7.93 -19.00 -1.32
N PHE A 103 -7.70 -17.96 -2.11
CA PHE A 103 -6.61 -17.01 -1.88
C PHE A 103 -7.03 -15.77 -1.11
N GLN A 104 -8.31 -15.38 -1.18
CA GLN A 104 -8.79 -14.22 -0.43
C GLN A 104 -9.28 -14.53 1.00
N ILE A 105 -9.77 -15.75 1.27
CA ILE A 105 -10.38 -16.15 2.56
C ILE A 105 -9.52 -17.22 3.24
N LEU A 106 -9.31 -18.35 2.54
CA LEU A 106 -8.73 -19.54 3.17
C LEU A 106 -7.23 -19.41 3.39
N ARG A 107 -6.54 -18.68 2.51
CA ARG A 107 -5.16 -18.28 2.72
C ARG A 107 -5.09 -17.00 3.54
N GLN A 108 -4.90 -17.13 4.85
CA GLN A 108 -4.74 -16.00 5.78
C GLN A 108 -3.37 -15.28 5.70
N THR A 109 -2.51 -15.68 4.75
CA THR A 109 -1.17 -15.11 4.56
C THR A 109 -1.04 -14.50 3.18
N GLY A 110 -0.30 -13.39 3.08
CA GLY A 110 -0.10 -12.66 1.82
C GLY A 110 -1.07 -11.50 1.67
N PHE A 111 -1.23 -11.03 0.43
CA PHE A 111 -2.01 -9.84 0.12
C PHE A 111 -3.41 -10.23 -0.35
N SER A 112 -4.43 -10.00 0.47
CA SER A 112 -5.84 -10.14 0.11
C SER A 112 -6.52 -8.77 0.06
N LEU A 113 -7.57 -8.64 -0.74
CA LEU A 113 -8.33 -7.39 -0.88
C LEU A 113 -9.14 -7.04 0.39
N GLY A 114 -9.20 -7.95 1.36
CA GLY A 114 -10.13 -7.89 2.48
C GLY A 114 -11.56 -8.23 2.04
N HIS A 115 -12.34 -8.85 2.92
CA HIS A 115 -13.79 -8.96 2.73
C HIS A 115 -14.45 -7.89 3.60
N GLY A 116 -15.44 -7.18 3.04
CA GLY A 116 -16.35 -6.34 3.81
C GLY A 116 -17.24 -7.17 4.73
#